data_AF-H8FR77-F1
#
_entry.id   AF-H8FR77-F1
#
_cell.length_a   1.000
_cell.length_b   1.000
_cell.length_c   1.000
_cell.angle_alpha   90.00
_cell.angle_beta   90.00
_cell.angle_gamma   90.00
#
_symmetry.space_group_name_H-M   'P 1'
#
loop_
_entity.id
_entity.type
_entity.pdbx_description
1 polymer ?
#
loop_
_entity_poly.entity_id
_entity_poly.type
_entity_poly.pdbx_seq_one_letter_code
_entity_poly.pdbx_strand_id
1 'polypeptide(L)'
;MIVAVASQNFTKVTQHAGKTRRFLLFEAAAGQPVREIGRLDLAEGLAIHDFVGDGPHPLDQAQVVVAGSAGEGFIRRMDARGIVTVLTDETDPIAAVRNYVDGALAPAAADSAGPCGCHGDH
;
A
#
# COMPACT_ATOMS: atom_id res chain seq x y z
N MET A 1 6.57 -3.80 13.19
CA MET A 1 6.53 -3.63 11.73
C MET A 1 5.88 -2.29 11.41
N ILE A 2 6.31 -1.65 10.32
CA ILE A 2 5.77 -0.37 9.87
C ILE A 2 4.75 -0.62 8.77
N VAL A 3 3.54 -0.10 8.97
CA VAL A 3 2.41 -0.24 8.07
C VAL A 3 1.98 1.15 7.59
N ALA A 4 1.99 1.36 6.28
CA ALA A 4 1.57 2.60 5.64
C ALA A 4 0.10 2.50 5.23
N VAL A 5 -0.77 3.36 5.75
CA VAL A 5 -2.21 3.36 5.45
C VAL A 5 -2.55 4.54 4.54
N ALA A 6 -3.11 4.29 3.36
CA ALA A 6 -3.53 5.34 2.43
C ALA A 6 -4.72 6.14 2.98
N SER A 7 -4.55 7.45 3.19
CA SER A 7 -5.58 8.34 3.75
C SER A 7 -5.56 9.71 3.09
N GLN A 8 -6.70 10.21 2.60
CA GLN A 8 -6.79 11.58 2.04
C GLN A 8 -6.74 12.67 3.13
N ASN A 9 -7.29 12.39 4.31
CA ASN A 9 -7.51 13.38 5.37
C ASN A 9 -6.70 13.09 6.66
N PHE A 10 -5.81 12.11 6.64
CA PHE A 10 -5.08 11.63 7.83
C PHE A 10 -5.99 11.16 8.98
N THR A 11 -7.27 10.88 8.71
CA THR A 11 -8.26 10.48 9.71
C THR A 11 -9.05 9.25 9.32
N LYS A 12 -9.25 9.00 8.01
CA LYS A 12 -10.02 7.86 7.50
C LYS A 12 -9.30 7.20 6.33
N VAL A 13 -9.41 5.88 6.23
CA VAL A 13 -9.03 5.13 5.04
C VAL A 13 -9.98 5.53 3.92
N THR A 14 -9.41 5.83 2.76
CA THR A 14 -10.18 6.17 1.56
C THR A 14 -10.36 4.91 0.72
N GLN A 15 -11.59 4.71 0.25
CA GLN A 15 -11.93 3.62 -0.66
C GLN A 15 -11.28 3.76 -2.06
N HIS A 16 -10.62 4.90 -2.35
CA HIS A 16 -9.94 5.17 -3.62
C HIS A 16 -8.49 5.62 -3.41
N ALA A 17 -7.55 4.66 -3.33
CA ALA A 17 -6.13 5.03 -3.19
C ALA A 17 -5.54 5.65 -4.47
N GLY A 18 -6.18 5.45 -5.64
CA GLY A 18 -5.69 5.93 -6.94
C GLY A 18 -5.52 7.46 -7.09
N LYS A 19 -6.15 8.28 -6.23
CA LYS A 19 -5.96 9.75 -6.18
C LYS A 19 -5.27 10.24 -4.92
N THR A 20 -4.89 9.32 -4.04
CA THR A 20 -4.47 9.67 -2.68
C THR A 20 -2.96 9.63 -2.59
N ARG A 21 -2.39 10.76 -2.21
CA ARG A 21 -0.94 10.98 -2.15
C ARG A 21 -0.38 10.88 -0.73
N ARG A 22 -1.24 10.61 0.24
CA ARG A 22 -0.96 10.72 1.67
C ARG A 22 -1.11 9.36 2.32
N PHE A 23 -0.11 9.00 3.11
CA PHE A 23 -0.07 7.75 3.85
C PHE A 23 0.20 8.06 5.33
N LEU A 24 -0.48 7.34 6.21
CA LEU A 24 -0.21 7.34 7.65
C LEU A 24 0.72 6.18 7.96
N LEU A 25 1.81 6.44 8.66
CA LEU A 25 2.72 5.39 9.13
C LEU A 25 2.28 4.96 10.52
N PHE A 26 1.92 3.70 10.63
CA PHE A 26 1.58 3.04 11.88
C PHE A 26 2.63 2.01 12.23
N GLU A 27 3.03 1.99 13.49
CA GLU A 27 3.77 0.89 14.07
C GLU A 27 2.77 -0.08 14.68
N ALA A 28 2.81 -1.31 14.18
CA ALA A 28 2.08 -2.43 14.74
C ALA A 28 3.06 -3.55 15.05
N ALA A 29 2.88 -4.22 16.17
CA ALA A 29 3.65 -5.39 16.54
C ALA A 29 2.70 -6.46 17.08
N ALA A 30 3.07 -7.74 16.90
CA ALA A 30 2.28 -8.85 17.39
C ALA A 30 2.00 -8.68 18.90
N GLY A 31 0.73 -8.64 19.28
CA GLY A 31 0.30 -8.45 20.68
C GLY A 31 0.41 -7.02 21.22
N GLN A 32 0.74 -6.01 20.40
CA GLN A 32 0.83 -4.61 20.83
C GLN A 32 -0.24 -3.73 20.16
N PRO A 33 -0.66 -2.63 20.83
CA PRO A 33 -1.58 -1.68 20.23
C PRO A 33 -0.91 -0.94 19.06
N VAL A 34 -1.67 -0.74 17.99
CA VAL A 34 -1.25 0.04 16.82
C VAL A 34 -1.04 1.50 17.23
N ARG A 35 0.11 2.08 16.88
CA ARG A 35 0.46 3.48 17.19
C ARG A 35 0.83 4.23 15.91
N GLU A 36 0.28 5.43 15.73
CA GLU A 36 0.74 6.34 14.67
C GLU A 36 2.16 6.82 15.00
N ILE A 37 3.12 6.49 14.15
CA ILE A 37 4.52 6.93 14.29
C ILE A 37 4.84 8.11 13.38
N GLY A 38 4.05 8.33 12.34
CA GLY A 38 4.29 9.43 11.41
C GLY A 38 3.34 9.45 10.24
N ARG A 39 3.63 10.33 9.28
CA ARG A 39 2.84 10.56 8.08
C ARG A 39 3.80 10.74 6.90
N LEU A 40 3.46 10.12 5.79
CA LEU A 40 4.17 10.22 4.53
C LEU A 40 3.30 10.99 3.52
N ASP A 41 3.86 12.01 2.88
CA ASP A 41 3.20 12.74 1.79
C ASP A 41 4.02 12.52 0.50
N LEU A 42 3.41 11.90 -0.50
CA LEU A 42 4.01 11.70 -1.82
C LEU A 42 3.77 12.95 -2.66
N ALA A 43 4.83 13.74 -2.89
CA ALA A 43 4.80 14.91 -3.79
C ALA A 43 4.41 14.52 -5.23
N GLU A 44 3.83 15.45 -6.02
CA GLU A 44 3.23 15.20 -7.35
C GLU A 44 4.00 14.24 -8.28
N GLY A 45 5.31 14.43 -8.41
CA GLY A 45 6.21 13.59 -9.22
C GLY A 45 6.72 12.29 -8.58
N LEU A 46 6.31 11.96 -7.35
CA LEU A 46 6.58 10.69 -6.65
C LEU A 46 5.32 9.82 -6.56
N ALA A 47 4.25 10.17 -7.29
CA ALA A 47 3.17 9.22 -7.49
C ALA A 47 3.76 7.97 -8.15
N ILE A 48 3.35 6.79 -7.71
CA ILE A 48 3.77 5.51 -8.31
C ILE A 48 3.43 5.43 -9.82
N HIS A 49 2.53 6.31 -10.30
CA HIS A 49 2.25 6.53 -11.71
C HIS A 49 3.40 7.21 -12.48
N ASP A 50 4.14 8.13 -11.84
CA ASP A 50 5.25 8.91 -12.40
C ASP A 50 6.64 8.41 -11.97
N PHE A 51 6.72 7.60 -10.91
CA PHE A 51 7.99 7.06 -10.42
C PHE A 51 8.47 5.88 -11.29
N VAL A 52 9.31 6.20 -12.27
CA VAL A 52 10.02 5.26 -13.16
C VAL A 52 11.47 5.04 -12.65
N GLY A 53 11.64 4.76 -11.35
CA GLY A 53 12.97 4.62 -10.74
C GLY A 53 13.10 3.45 -9.77
N ASP A 54 14.22 2.74 -9.83
CA ASP A 54 14.68 1.74 -8.85
C ASP A 54 15.34 2.38 -7.60
N GLY A 55 15.17 3.70 -7.42
CA GLY A 55 15.77 4.44 -6.30
C GLY A 55 15.05 4.23 -4.97
N PRO A 56 15.68 4.62 -3.85
CA PRO A 56 15.08 4.53 -2.51
C PRO A 56 13.79 5.35 -2.47
N HIS A 57 12.68 4.66 -2.32
CA HIS A 57 11.37 5.27 -2.22
C HIS A 57 11.08 5.58 -0.74
N PRO A 58 10.46 6.73 -0.42
CA PRO A 58 10.02 7.02 0.95
C PRO A 58 9.03 5.99 1.53
N LEU A 59 8.51 5.06 0.70
CA LEU A 59 7.66 3.95 1.14
C LEU A 59 8.46 2.72 1.55
N ASP A 60 9.74 2.60 1.20
CA ASP A 60 10.58 1.44 1.59
C ASP A 60 10.79 1.37 3.11
N GLN A 61 10.49 2.43 3.86
CA GLN A 61 10.43 2.39 5.33
C GLN A 61 9.23 1.59 5.85
N ALA A 62 8.19 1.41 5.03
CA ALA A 62 7.01 0.60 5.34
C ALA A 62 7.15 -0.78 4.69
N GLN A 63 6.79 -1.82 5.45
CA GLN A 63 6.81 -3.19 4.95
C GLN A 63 5.47 -3.58 4.32
N VAL A 64 4.40 -2.91 4.74
CA VAL A 64 3.03 -3.19 4.33
C VAL A 64 2.32 -1.89 4.01
N VAL A 65 1.56 -1.88 2.92
CA VAL A 65 0.70 -0.76 2.52
C VAL A 65 -0.76 -1.19 2.57
N VAL A 66 -1.56 -0.54 3.38
CA VAL A 66 -3.00 -0.78 3.51
C VAL A 66 -3.77 0.32 2.77
N ALA A 67 -4.68 -0.08 1.88
CA ALA A 67 -5.45 0.83 1.05
C ALA A 67 -6.89 0.33 0.88
N GLY A 68 -7.84 1.24 0.66
CA GLY A 68 -9.22 0.86 0.39
C GLY A 68 -9.43 0.17 -0.96
N SER A 69 -8.64 0.59 -1.94
CA SER A 69 -8.54 -0.07 -3.24
C SER A 69 -7.18 0.28 -3.84
N ALA A 70 -6.56 -0.66 -4.55
CA ALA A 70 -5.34 -0.42 -5.30
C ALA A 70 -5.49 -1.05 -6.70
N GLY A 71 -4.98 -0.36 -7.72
CA GLY A 71 -4.91 -0.94 -9.05
C GLY A 71 -3.81 -1.99 -9.14
N GLU A 72 -3.96 -2.94 -10.06
CA GLU A 72 -3.01 -4.05 -10.24
C GLU A 72 -1.57 -3.58 -10.50
N GLY A 73 -1.41 -2.50 -11.28
CA GLY A 73 -0.10 -1.88 -11.52
C GLY A 73 0.53 -1.23 -10.28
N PHE A 74 -0.25 -0.89 -9.24
CA PHE A 74 0.29 -0.47 -7.95
C PHE A 74 0.81 -1.68 -7.18
N ILE A 75 -0.03 -2.72 -7.05
CA ILE A 75 0.29 -3.95 -6.30
C ILE A 75 1.56 -4.57 -6.89
N ARG A 76 1.66 -4.71 -8.21
CA ARG A 76 2.82 -5.28 -8.89
C ARG A 76 4.12 -4.52 -8.64
N ARG A 77 4.06 -3.18 -8.56
CA ARG A 77 5.25 -2.36 -8.27
C ARG A 77 5.65 -2.42 -6.81
N MET A 78 4.70 -2.56 -5.89
CA MET A 78 4.98 -2.77 -4.47
C MET A 78 5.56 -4.16 -4.22
N ASP A 79 4.98 -5.18 -4.85
CA ASP A 79 5.47 -6.56 -4.79
C ASP A 79 6.90 -6.68 -5.33
N ALA A 80 7.21 -6.01 -6.45
CA ALA A 80 8.57 -5.94 -6.98
C ALA A 80 9.60 -5.32 -6.02
N ARG A 81 9.16 -4.53 -5.03
CA ARG A 81 10.00 -3.92 -3.99
C ARG A 81 10.01 -4.75 -2.68
N GLY A 82 9.23 -5.82 -2.61
CA GLY A 82 9.02 -6.59 -1.38
C GLY A 82 8.05 -5.92 -0.39
N ILE A 83 7.24 -4.96 -0.85
CA ILE A 83 6.23 -4.28 -0.05
C ILE A 83 4.89 -4.97 -0.27
N VAL A 84 4.27 -5.43 0.82
CA VAL A 84 2.98 -6.13 0.77
C VAL A 84 1.84 -5.12 0.65
N THR A 85 1.00 -5.25 -0.37
CA THR A 85 -0.22 -4.44 -0.47
C THR A 85 -1.39 -5.18 0.16
N VAL A 86 -2.20 -4.50 0.96
CA VAL A 86 -3.38 -5.03 1.65
C VAL A 86 -4.57 -4.16 1.30
N LEU A 87 -5.65 -4.79 0.87
CA LEU A 87 -6.90 -4.12 0.56
C LEU A 87 -7.89 -4.30 1.71
N THR A 88 -8.59 -3.23 2.07
CA THR A 88 -9.56 -3.26 3.16
C THR A 88 -10.74 -2.35 2.87
N ASP A 89 -11.95 -2.82 3.10
CA ASP A 89 -13.14 -1.97 3.06
C ASP A 89 -13.33 -1.17 4.37
N GLU A 90 -12.44 -1.36 5.34
CA GLU A 90 -12.49 -0.69 6.63
C GLU A 90 -12.12 0.80 6.49
N THR A 91 -12.97 1.66 7.05
CA THR A 91 -12.74 3.12 7.06
C THR A 91 -11.79 3.57 8.17
N ASP A 92 -11.66 2.77 9.23
CA ASP A 92 -10.80 3.07 10.36
C ASP A 92 -9.36 2.56 10.14
N PRO A 93 -8.34 3.45 10.09
CA PRO A 93 -6.98 3.06 9.77
C PRO A 93 -6.37 2.14 10.84
N ILE A 94 -6.74 2.34 12.10
CA ILE A 94 -6.29 1.49 13.21
C ILE A 94 -6.94 0.10 13.13
N ALA A 95 -8.23 0.02 12.81
CA ALA A 95 -8.95 -1.23 12.67
C ALA A 95 -8.41 -2.06 11.50
N ALA A 96 -8.16 -1.40 10.36
CA ALA A 96 -7.53 -2.02 9.20
C ALA A 96 -6.17 -2.67 9.54
N VAL A 97 -5.27 -1.93 10.20
CA VAL A 97 -3.95 -2.46 10.59
C VAL A 97 -4.08 -3.60 11.60
N ARG A 98 -5.00 -3.49 12.57
CA ARG A 98 -5.28 -4.56 13.53
C ARG A 98 -5.75 -5.83 12.85
N ASN A 99 -6.73 -5.73 11.95
CA ASN A 99 -7.26 -6.88 11.22
C ASN A 99 -6.18 -7.57 10.39
N TYR A 100 -5.23 -6.81 9.82
CA TYR A 100 -4.07 -7.38 9.15
C TYR A 100 -3.13 -8.11 10.12
N VAL A 101 -2.77 -7.50 11.25
CA VAL A 101 -1.90 -8.11 12.27
C VAL A 101 -2.52 -9.38 12.87
N ASP A 102 -3.84 -9.39 13.02
CA ASP A 102 -4.63 -10.52 13.51
C ASP A 102 -4.76 -11.65 12.47
N GLY A 103 -4.40 -11.39 11.20
CA GLY A 103 -4.53 -12.34 10.10
C GLY A 103 -5.95 -12.40 9.51
N ALA A 104 -6.83 -11.45 9.85
CA ALA A 104 -8.18 -11.33 9.30
C ALA A 104 -8.20 -10.69 7.89
N LEU A 105 -7.16 -9.96 7.49
CA LEU A 105 -7.02 -9.41 6.14
C LEU A 105 -5.92 -10.13 5.36
N ALA A 106 -6.26 -10.61 4.17
CA ALA A 106 -5.30 -11.18 3.24
C ALA A 106 -4.59 -10.07 2.45
N PRO A 107 -3.29 -10.22 2.19
CA PRO A 107 -2.59 -9.34 1.26
C PRO A 107 -3.17 -9.49 -0.15
N ALA A 108 -3.32 -8.37 -0.85
CA ALA A 108 -3.60 -8.39 -2.27
C ALA A 108 -2.35 -8.89 -2.99
N ALA A 109 -2.39 -10.16 -3.37
CA ALA A 109 -1.38 -10.71 -4.26
C ALA A 109 -1.56 -10.07 -5.63
N ALA A 110 -0.46 -9.59 -6.23
CA ALA A 110 -0.42 -9.47 -7.68
C ALA A 110 -0.35 -10.91 -8.19
N ASP A 111 -1.52 -11.52 -8.45
CA ASP A 111 -1.57 -12.85 -9.06
C ASP A 111 -0.57 -12.91 -10.21
N SER A 112 0.41 -13.79 -10.06
CA SER A 112 1.43 -14.05 -11.05
C SER A 112 0.79 -14.81 -12.20
N ALA A 113 0.02 -14.12 -13.04
CA ALA A 113 -0.57 -14.65 -14.26
C ALA A 113 0.13 -14.06 -15.48
N GLY A 114 1.32 -14.59 -15.76
CA GLY A 114 1.71 -14.99 -17.12
C GLY A 114 2.13 -13.89 -18.11
N PRO A 115 2.82 -14.28 -19.19
CA PRO A 115 3.84 -13.46 -19.82
C PRO A 115 3.29 -12.50 -20.88
N CYS A 116 4.01 -11.39 -21.06
CA CYS A 116 4.43 -10.87 -22.36
C CYS A 116 3.48 -11.18 -23.54
N GLY A 117 2.50 -10.30 -23.77
CA GLY A 117 1.85 -10.15 -25.07
C GLY A 117 2.73 -9.35 -26.03
N CYS A 118 3.94 -9.82 -26.33
CA CYS A 118 4.79 -9.29 -27.40
C CYS A 118 5.05 -10.39 -28.43
N HIS A 119 4.15 -10.59 -29.41
CA HIS A 119 4.44 -10.68 -30.85
C HIS A 119 3.30 -11.30 -31.65
N GLY A 120 2.88 -10.58 -32.70
CA GLY A 120 2.53 -11.13 -34.01
C GLY A 120 1.05 -11.43 -34.28
N ASP A 121 0.44 -10.68 -35.20
CA ASP A 121 -0.23 -11.28 -36.36
C ASP A 121 -0.25 -10.31 -37.57
N HIS A 122 0.38 -10.80 -38.65
CA HIS A 122 0.33 -10.47 -40.09
C HIS A 122 0.33 -9.04 -40.63
#